data_AF-A0A930X5W5-F1
#
_entry.id   AF-A0A930X5W5-F1
#
_cell.length_a   1.000
_cell.length_b   1.000
_cell.length_c   1.000
_cell.angle_alpha   90.00
_cell.angle_beta   90.00
_cell.angle_gamma   90.00
#
_symmetry.space_group_name_H-M   'P 1'
#
loop_
_entity.id
_entity.type
_entity.pdbx_description
1 polymer ?
#
loop_
_entity_poly.entity_id
_entity_poly.type
_entity_poly.pdbx_seq_one_letter_code
_entity_poly.pdbx_strand_id
1 'polypeptide(L)'
;MQPPSVHEPLTPESIPALLATAQTDAPAAYYRLMELYCVVKAGGLEAQRHVAERLLQQETAALHAEIAALNAQPGEDPLRPNRLRALHQEIEELRRSVAHRLAYLDSISAEEAAIVARCLPTIDAYFLSRNAVQS
;
A
#
# COMPACT_ATOMS: atom_id res chain seq x y z
N MET A 1 14.16 -8.80 -13.61
CA MET A 1 13.03 -8.02 -14.14
C MET A 1 12.04 -9.02 -14.71
N GLN A 2 10.91 -9.24 -14.04
CA GLN A 2 9.79 -9.99 -14.63
C GLN A 2 9.08 -9.08 -15.64
N PRO A 3 8.69 -9.58 -16.83
CA PRO A 3 7.90 -8.79 -17.78
C PRO A 3 6.56 -8.40 -17.14
N PRO A 4 5.96 -7.26 -17.52
CA PRO A 4 4.61 -6.93 -17.08
C PRO A 4 3.68 -8.03 -17.57
N SER A 5 3.10 -8.78 -16.65
CA SER A 5 2.08 -9.76 -16.96
C SER A 5 0.93 -9.02 -17.64
N VAL A 6 0.67 -9.36 -18.90
CA VAL A 6 -0.46 -8.83 -19.66
C VAL A 6 -1.71 -9.43 -19.04
N HIS A 7 -2.26 -8.74 -18.06
CA HIS A 7 -3.54 -9.11 -17.47
C HIS A 7 -4.66 -8.59 -18.38
N GLU A 8 -5.68 -9.42 -18.57
CA GLU A 8 -6.91 -8.99 -19.20
C GLU A 8 -7.50 -7.83 -18.37
N PRO A 9 -7.89 -6.70 -18.99
CA PRO A 9 -8.38 -5.55 -18.26
C PRO A 9 -9.65 -5.91 -17.48
N LEU A 10 -9.73 -5.46 -16.23
CA LEU A 10 -10.92 -5.68 -15.41
C LEU A 10 -12.11 -4.94 -16.02
N THR A 11 -13.27 -5.61 -16.06
CA THR A 11 -14.54 -5.01 -16.46
C THR A 11 -15.59 -5.28 -15.38
N PRO A 12 -16.65 -4.46 -15.28
CA PRO A 12 -17.72 -4.71 -14.32
C PRO A 12 -18.34 -6.11 -14.45
N GLU A 13 -18.44 -6.63 -15.66
CA GLU A 13 -19.05 -7.92 -15.98
C GLU A 13 -18.14 -9.11 -15.62
N SER A 14 -16.82 -8.92 -15.65
CA SER A 14 -15.87 -10.00 -15.33
C SER A 14 -15.68 -10.19 -13.82
N ILE A 15 -15.96 -9.18 -13.00
CA ILE A 15 -15.77 -9.22 -11.54
C ILE A 15 -16.54 -10.38 -10.87
N PRO A 16 -17.84 -10.60 -11.09
CA PRO A 16 -18.54 -11.74 -10.49
C PRO A 16 -17.95 -13.10 -10.89
N ALA A 17 -17.52 -13.24 -12.15
CA ALA A 17 -16.87 -14.45 -12.64
C ALA A 17 -15.51 -14.68 -11.96
N LEU A 18 -14.70 -13.62 -11.80
CA LEU A 18 -13.42 -13.68 -11.09
C LEU A 18 -13.61 -14.04 -9.60
N LEU A 19 -14.64 -13.53 -8.94
CA LEU A 19 -14.95 -13.90 -7.56
C LEU A 19 -15.34 -15.39 -7.43
N ALA A 20 -16.03 -15.94 -8.43
CA ALA A 20 -16.39 -17.35 -8.45
C ALA A 20 -15.18 -18.29 -8.67
N THR A 21 -14.16 -17.86 -9.42
CA THR A 21 -12.96 -18.66 -9.71
C THR A 21 -11.92 -18.70 -8.59
N ALA A 22 -12.14 -17.97 -7.48
CA ALA A 22 -11.25 -17.91 -6.32
C ALA A 22 -11.01 -19.26 -5.59
N GLN A 23 -11.64 -20.36 -6.02
CA GLN A 23 -11.69 -21.63 -5.28
C GLN A 23 -10.79 -22.74 -5.85
N THR A 24 -10.29 -22.61 -7.08
CA THR A 24 -9.67 -23.75 -7.80
C THR A 24 -8.25 -23.48 -8.28
N ASP A 25 -7.95 -22.28 -8.78
CA ASP A 25 -6.62 -21.74 -9.06
C ASP A 25 -6.82 -20.26 -9.39
N ALA A 26 -6.39 -19.36 -8.50
CA ALA A 26 -6.75 -17.95 -8.63
C ALA A 26 -6.00 -17.33 -9.84
N PRO A 27 -6.69 -16.93 -10.91
CA PRO A 27 -6.04 -16.35 -12.07
C PRO A 27 -5.37 -15.03 -11.67
N ALA A 28 -4.36 -14.60 -12.40
CA ALA A 28 -3.66 -13.34 -12.10
C ALA A 28 -4.61 -12.12 -12.10
N ALA A 29 -5.69 -12.16 -12.88
CA ALA A 29 -6.77 -11.17 -12.86
C ALA A 29 -7.52 -11.12 -11.51
N TYR A 30 -7.65 -12.24 -10.80
CA TYR A 30 -8.22 -12.26 -9.45
C TYR A 30 -7.29 -11.56 -8.44
N TYR A 31 -5.99 -11.85 -8.48
CA TYR A 31 -5.03 -11.14 -7.63
C TYR A 31 -5.04 -9.63 -7.90
N ARG A 32 -5.09 -9.24 -9.18
CA ARG A 32 -5.24 -7.83 -9.57
C ARG A 32 -6.52 -7.20 -9.03
N LEU A 33 -7.65 -7.90 -9.13
CA LEU A 33 -8.91 -7.46 -8.53
C LEU A 33 -8.77 -7.27 -7.01
N MET A 34 -8.08 -8.17 -6.32
CA MET A 34 -7.86 -8.09 -4.87
C MET A 34 -6.95 -6.94 -4.45
N GLU A 35 -5.88 -6.70 -5.20
CA GLU A 35 -5.02 -5.53 -4.99
C GLU A 35 -5.82 -4.23 -5.08
N LEU A 36 -6.59 -4.06 -6.15
CA LEU A 36 -7.41 -2.88 -6.38
C LEU A 36 -8.52 -2.75 -5.35
N TYR A 37 -9.17 -3.86 -5.00
CA TYR A 37 -10.20 -3.89 -3.96
C TYR A 37 -9.64 -3.40 -2.62
N CYS A 38 -8.46 -3.86 -2.20
CA CYS A 38 -7.82 -3.41 -0.97
C CYS A 38 -7.54 -1.90 -1.00
N VAL A 39 -7.03 -1.36 -2.12
CA VAL A 39 -6.75 0.07 -2.28
C VAL A 39 -8.05 0.90 -2.23
N VAL A 40 -9.06 0.48 -2.98
CA VAL A 40 -10.38 1.16 -3.05
C VAL A 40 -11.07 1.13 -1.68
N LYS A 41 -11.10 -0.03 -1.03
CA LYS A 41 -11.71 -0.21 0.29
C LYS A 41 -11.02 0.63 1.37
N ALA A 42 -9.71 0.84 1.23
CA ALA A 42 -8.93 1.68 2.13
C ALA A 42 -8.99 3.19 1.80
N GLY A 43 -9.98 3.63 1.00
CA GLY A 43 -10.23 5.05 0.69
C GLY A 43 -9.82 5.50 -0.71
N GLY A 44 -9.30 4.59 -1.55
CA GLY A 44 -8.93 4.89 -2.93
C GLY A 44 -7.50 5.43 -3.10
N LEU A 45 -7.10 5.62 -4.37
CA LEU A 45 -5.72 5.96 -4.74
C LEU A 45 -5.23 7.28 -4.14
N GLU A 46 -6.03 8.35 -4.24
CA GLU A 46 -5.66 9.68 -3.74
C GLU A 46 -5.52 9.69 -2.21
N ALA A 47 -6.46 9.07 -1.50
CA ALA A 47 -6.39 8.96 -0.04
C ALA A 47 -5.14 8.18 0.40
N GLN A 48 -4.85 7.07 -0.27
CA GLN A 48 -3.67 6.25 0.02
C GLN A 48 -2.35 6.98 -0.25
N ARG A 49 -2.27 7.79 -1.31
CA ARG A 49 -1.12 8.68 -1.58
C ARG A 49 -0.94 9.70 -0.47
N HIS A 50 -2.01 10.41 -0.13
CA HIS A 50 -1.98 11.43 0.91
C HIS A 50 -1.55 10.85 2.26
N VAL A 51 -2.03 9.64 2.61
CA VAL A 51 -1.59 8.94 3.82
C VAL A 51 -0.10 8.60 3.78
N ALA A 52 0.42 8.10 2.65
CA ALA A 52 1.83 7.76 2.50
C ALA A 52 2.75 8.99 2.60
N GLU A 53 2.39 10.09 1.94
CA GLU A 53 3.14 11.35 2.00
C GLU A 53 3.11 11.96 3.40
N ARG A 54 1.94 11.97 4.04
CA ARG A 54 1.79 12.48 5.41
C ARG A 54 2.62 11.65 6.39
N LEU A 55 2.61 10.33 6.25
CA LEU A 55 3.43 9.43 7.09
C LEU A 55 4.92 9.73 6.91
N LEU A 56 5.39 9.89 5.67
CA LEU A 56 6.78 10.27 5.40
C LEU A 56 7.15 11.57 6.11
N GLN A 57 6.30 12.60 6.01
CA GLN A 57 6.54 13.89 6.64
C GLN A 57 6.60 13.79 8.17
N GLN A 58 5.64 13.07 8.77
CA GLN A 58 5.54 12.92 10.23
C GLN A 58 6.73 12.16 10.80
N GLU A 59 7.05 10.99 10.24
CA GLU A 59 8.14 10.15 10.72
C GLU A 59 9.51 10.80 10.48
N THR A 60 9.71 11.44 9.30
CA THR A 60 10.96 12.18 9.04
C THR A 60 11.13 13.35 10.02
N ALA A 61 10.05 14.06 10.35
CA ALA A 61 10.10 15.15 11.32
C ALA A 61 10.44 14.64 12.73
N ALA A 62 9.88 13.50 13.14
CA ALA A 62 10.20 12.86 14.41
C ALA A 62 11.67 12.44 14.50
N LEU A 63 12.20 11.78 13.46
CA LEU A 63 13.60 11.37 13.38
C LEU A 63 14.56 12.57 13.39
N HIS A 64 14.23 13.66 12.68
CA HIS A 64 15.02 14.89 12.74
C HIS A 64 15.00 15.54 14.13
N ALA A 65 13.86 15.51 14.82
CA ALA A 65 13.76 16.01 16.19
C ALA A 65 14.64 15.18 17.15
N GLU A 66 14.69 13.86 16.96
CA GLU A 66 15.57 12.98 17.73
C GLU A 66 17.06 13.25 17.46
N ILE A 67 17.44 13.43 16.20
CA ILE A 67 18.79 13.86 15.81
C ILE A 67 19.16 15.19 16.48
N ALA A 68 18.25 16.17 16.46
CA ALA A 68 18.47 17.45 17.11
C ALA A 68 18.64 17.31 18.63
N ALA A 69 17.82 16.47 19.27
CA ALA A 69 17.92 16.19 20.69
C ALA A 69 19.26 15.52 21.05
N LEU A 70 19.71 14.52 20.29
CA LEU A 70 21.01 13.86 20.49
C LEU A 70 22.20 14.82 20.34
N ASN A 71 22.11 15.77 19.40
CA ASN A 71 23.14 16.78 19.20
C ASN A 71 23.15 17.85 20.31
N ALA A 72 22.00 18.13 20.92
CA ALA A 72 21.88 19.09 22.02
C ALA A 72 22.27 18.51 23.39
N GLN A 73 22.45 17.19 23.51
CA GLN A 73 22.82 16.55 24.77
C GLN A 73 24.24 16.96 25.21
N PRO A 74 24.40 17.48 26.44
CA PRO A 74 25.72 17.79 26.98
C PRO A 74 26.51 16.51 27.29
N GLY A 75 27.83 16.61 27.22
CA GLY A 75 28.75 15.51 27.51
C GLY A 75 29.12 14.67 26.29
N GLU A 76 30.17 13.86 26.45
CA GLU A 76 30.61 12.89 25.44
C GLU A 76 29.84 11.57 25.63
N ASP A 77 28.96 11.25 24.69
CA ASP A 77 28.43 9.89 24.54
C ASP A 77 29.21 9.20 23.41
N PRO A 78 30.06 8.19 23.71
CA PRO A 78 30.85 7.50 22.70
C PRO A 78 29.99 6.73 21.69
N LEU A 79 28.71 6.47 21.99
CA LEU A 79 27.76 5.84 21.07
C LEU A 79 26.99 6.84 20.19
N ARG A 80 27.06 8.15 20.48
CA ARG A 80 26.35 9.19 19.73
C ARG A 80 26.59 9.12 18.21
N PRO A 81 27.84 8.94 17.71
CA PRO A 81 28.07 8.83 16.27
C PRO A 81 27.34 7.65 15.62
N ASN A 82 27.25 6.52 16.32
CA ASN A 82 26.55 5.34 15.80
C ASN A 82 25.03 5.53 15.82
N ARG A 83 24.48 6.13 16.88
CA ARG A 83 23.05 6.47 16.97
C ARG A 83 22.64 7.45 15.88
N LEU A 84 23.41 8.51 15.67
CA LEU A 84 23.17 9.47 14.59
C LEU A 84 23.24 8.80 13.22
N ARG A 85 24.19 7.88 12.98
CA ARG A 85 24.26 7.14 11.72
C ARG A 85 23.01 6.28 11.50
N ALA A 86 22.54 5.57 12.54
CA ALA A 86 21.34 4.74 12.47
C ALA A 86 20.10 5.57 12.13
N LEU A 87 19.89 6.71 12.78
CA LEU A 87 18.75 7.60 12.50
C LEU A 87 18.77 8.13 11.06
N HIS A 88 19.94 8.49 10.53
CA HIS A 88 20.03 8.88 9.11
C HIS A 88 19.72 7.72 8.16
N GLN A 89 20.16 6.50 8.50
CA GLN A 89 19.82 5.31 7.71
C GLN A 89 18.31 5.03 7.73
N GLU A 90 17.67 5.20 8.88
CA GLU A 90 16.22 5.04 9.04
C GLU A 90 15.43 6.04 8.20
N ILE A 91 15.86 7.31 8.13
CA ILE A 91 15.28 8.31 7.23
C ILE A 91 15.36 7.87 5.76
N GLU A 92 16.52 7.35 5.33
CA GLU A 92 16.71 6.89 3.95
C GLU A 92 15.91 5.62 3.64
N GLU A 93 15.74 4.71 4.60
CA GLU A 93 14.88 3.54 4.47
C GLU A 93 13.41 3.93 4.37
N LEU A 94 12.95 4.85 5.22
CA LEU A 94 11.60 5.39 5.18
C LEU A 94 11.31 6.05 3.82
N ARG A 95 12.22 6.89 3.32
CA ARG A 95 12.11 7.53 2.00
C ARG A 95 12.00 6.52 0.88
N ARG A 96 12.85 5.49 0.87
CA ARG A 96 12.81 4.42 -0.14
C ARG A 96 11.52 3.61 -0.08
N SER A 97 11.06 3.26 1.12
CA SER A 97 9.82 2.52 1.34
C SER A 97 8.60 3.31 0.82
N VAL A 98 8.50 4.58 1.19
CA VAL A 98 7.39 5.44 0.73
C VAL A 98 7.47 5.70 -0.77
N ALA A 99 8.66 5.95 -1.33
CA ALA A 99 8.82 6.12 -2.77
C ALA A 99 8.36 4.87 -3.56
N HIS A 100 8.71 3.67 -3.07
CA HIS A 100 8.22 2.42 -3.65
C HIS A 100 6.70 2.29 -3.57
N ARG A 101 6.10 2.65 -2.43
CA ARG A 101 4.63 2.66 -2.27
C ARG A 101 3.96 3.63 -3.23
N LEU A 102 4.48 4.85 -3.38
CA LEU A 102 3.93 5.84 -4.31
C LEU A 102 4.06 5.37 -5.75
N ALA A 103 5.22 4.86 -6.15
CA ALA A 103 5.43 4.29 -7.49
C ALA A 103 4.46 3.12 -7.79
N TYR A 104 4.19 2.27 -6.79
CA TYR A 104 3.16 1.24 -6.91
C TYR A 104 1.77 1.85 -7.13
N LEU A 105 1.37 2.85 -6.35
CA LEU A 105 0.08 3.55 -6.52
C LEU A 105 0.00 4.30 -7.86
N ASP A 106 1.13 4.77 -8.41
CA ASP A 106 1.25 5.36 -9.75
C ASP A 106 1.05 4.34 -10.87
N SER A 107 1.43 3.08 -10.64
CA SER A 107 1.26 2.00 -11.62
C SER A 107 -0.17 1.46 -11.70
N ILE A 108 -1.05 1.87 -10.78
CA ILE A 108 -2.47 1.48 -10.82
C ILE A 108 -3.23 2.35 -11.82
N SER A 109 -3.95 1.72 -12.74
CA SER A 109 -4.86 2.43 -13.64
C SER A 109 -6.03 3.04 -12.86
N ALA A 110 -6.25 4.35 -13.06
CA ALA A 110 -7.38 5.06 -12.49
C ALA A 110 -8.73 4.49 -12.99
N GLU A 111 -8.77 3.98 -14.23
CA GLU A 111 -9.94 3.34 -14.80
C GLU A 111 -10.27 2.02 -14.10
N GLU A 112 -9.27 1.16 -13.88
CA GLU A 112 -9.46 -0.10 -13.15
C GLU A 112 -9.92 0.16 -11.71
N ALA A 113 -9.31 1.13 -11.03
CA ALA A 113 -9.72 1.51 -9.68
C ALA A 113 -11.17 2.03 -9.66
N ALA A 114 -11.60 2.80 -10.66
CA ALA A 114 -12.97 3.27 -10.79
C ALA A 114 -13.96 2.13 -11.05
N ILE A 115 -13.59 1.15 -11.88
CA ILE A 115 -14.39 -0.06 -12.11
C ILE A 115 -14.61 -0.81 -10.79
N VAL A 116 -13.53 -1.07 -10.04
CA VAL A 116 -13.60 -1.75 -8.74
C VAL A 116 -14.41 -0.94 -7.72
N ALA A 117 -14.26 0.39 -7.70
CA ALA A 117 -15.06 1.26 -6.84
C ALA A 117 -16.57 1.16 -7.12
N ARG A 118 -16.97 1.11 -8.40
CA ARG A 118 -18.38 0.89 -8.77
C ARG A 118 -18.90 -0.48 -8.36
N CYS A 119 -18.04 -1.49 -8.42
CA CYS A 119 -18.38 -2.87 -8.08
C CYS A 119 -18.16 -3.23 -6.61
N LEU A 120 -17.72 -2.28 -5.76
CA LEU A 120 -17.40 -2.51 -4.36
C LEU A 120 -18.55 -3.20 -3.58
N PRO A 121 -19.83 -2.80 -3.73
CA PRO A 121 -20.94 -3.48 -3.04
C PRO A 121 -21.07 -4.96 -3.42
N THR A 122 -20.84 -5.30 -4.70
CA THR A 122 -20.88 -6.69 -5.19
C THR A 122 -19.74 -7.52 -4.60
N ILE A 123 -18.53 -6.94 -4.56
CA ILE A 123 -17.35 -7.61 -3.99
C ILE A 123 -17.53 -7.81 -2.48
N ASP A 124 -18.02 -6.81 -1.75
CA ASP A 124 -18.27 -6.92 -0.31
C ASP A 124 -19.36 -7.95 0.01
N ALA A 125 -20.44 -8.00 -0.76
CA ALA A 125 -21.51 -9.00 -0.58
C ALA A 125 -20.98 -10.43 -0.75
N TYR A 126 -20.09 -10.66 -1.72
CA TYR A 126 -19.43 -11.95 -1.90
C TYR A 126 -18.63 -12.36 -0.65
N PHE A 127 -17.79 -11.48 -0.11
CA PHE A 127 -16.99 -11.81 1.08
C PHE A 127 -17.83 -11.99 2.34
N LEU A 128 -18.89 -11.19 2.52
CA LEU A 128 -19.83 -11.36 3.63
C LEU A 128 -20.56 -12.71 3.56
N SER A 129 -21.05 -13.10 2.38
CA SER A 129 -21.74 -14.38 2.21
C SER A 129 -20.82 -15.59 2.42
N ARG A 130 -19.54 -15.51 2.04
CA ARG A 130 -18.57 -16.58 2.34
C ARG A 130 -18.25 -16.71 3.83
N ASN A 131 -18.10 -15.60 4.54
CA ASN A 131 -17.83 -15.64 5.98
C ASN A 131 -19.02 -16.21 6.77
N ALA A 132 -20.25 -15.95 6.32
CA ALA A 132 -21.46 -16.47 6.94
C ALA A 132 -21.66 -17.99 6.73
N VAL A 133 -21.12 -18.58 5.66
CA VAL A 133 -21.18 -20.03 5.40
C VAL A 133 -20.11 -20.82 6.17
N GLN A 134 -19.08 -20.13 6.67
CA GLN A 134 -17.97 -20.72 7.43
C GLN A 134 -18.10 -20.58 8.96
N SER A 135 -19.13 -19.85 9.43
CA SER A 135 -19.44 -19.65 10.85
C SER A 135 -20.56 -20.57 11.31
#